data_AF-A0A261C6F5-F1
#
_entry.id   AF-A0A261C6F5-F1
#
_cell.length_a   1.000
_cell.length_b   1.000
_cell.length_c   1.000
_cell.angle_alpha   90.00
_cell.angle_beta   90.00
_cell.angle_gamma   90.00
#
_symmetry.space_group_name_H-M   'P 1'
#
loop_
_entity.id
_entity.type
_entity.pdbx_description
1 polymer ?
#
loop_
_entity_poly.entity_id
_entity_poly.type
_entity_poly.pdbx_seq_one_letter_code
_entity_poly.pdbx_strand_id
1 'polypeptide(L)'
;MRYFILQSTISFLGVVLNIILIFILFVKRNKIITCCSAVISVKAVMDILAAGTRSCTSHISCFSGHILFISFLQHNLIWLVLSYFFRYCILHRVAPPTQKVIFVAVACYLPNLIHSIIWINMFAENKISRAPKIFSKPSDQVMAGWVVEKSSWVILTLLGISSVLVFAFYLMVRYSLVVFLRKNTARLSKNAFVFHRKLLKTVHLQSFIPILVLTGTLLFFAMHFTMLNPIHVQYLPSILFTLTTLISPISYFIFLPPQWNFCFGVPKRSKGKNNAVENSMTATNNGIRNVSCAISVF
;
A
#
# COMPACT_ATOMS: atom_id res chain seq x y z
N MET A 1 5.71 -16.45 -22.43
CA MET A 1 4.90 -15.34 -23.00
C MET A 1 3.64 -15.02 -22.18
N ARG A 2 2.75 -15.98 -21.88
CA ARG A 2 1.48 -15.73 -21.14
C ARG A 2 1.66 -15.03 -19.78
N TYR A 3 2.60 -15.48 -18.95
CA TYR A 3 2.86 -14.87 -17.62
C TYR A 3 3.38 -13.43 -17.70
N PHE A 4 4.22 -13.14 -18.70
CA PHE A 4 4.75 -11.79 -18.92
C PHE A 4 3.63 -10.82 -19.32
N ILE A 5 2.72 -11.24 -20.20
CA ILE A 5 1.54 -10.44 -20.59
C ILE A 5 0.69 -10.16 -19.35
N LEU A 6 0.33 -11.21 -18.60
CA LEU A 6 -0.46 -11.08 -17.38
C LEU A 6 0.16 -10.09 -16.38
N GLN A 7 1.44 -10.27 -16.07
CA GLN A 7 2.16 -9.41 -15.13
C GLN A 7 2.27 -7.96 -15.63
N SER A 8 2.40 -7.75 -16.94
CA SER A 8 2.45 -6.42 -17.56
C SER A 8 1.08 -5.75 -17.49
N THR A 9 0.00 -6.47 -17.79
CA THR A 9 -1.38 -5.96 -17.69
C THR A 9 -1.73 -5.57 -16.27
N ILE A 10 -1.40 -6.41 -15.27
CA ILE A 10 -1.61 -6.11 -13.84
C ILE A 10 -0.85 -4.84 -13.45
N SER A 11 0.41 -4.72 -13.87
CA SER A 11 1.25 -3.57 -13.56
C SER A 11 0.74 -2.28 -14.18
N PHE A 12 0.36 -2.33 -15.46
CA PHE A 12 -0.23 -1.18 -16.17
C PHE A 12 -1.52 -0.73 -15.49
N LEU A 13 -2.42 -1.68 -15.17
CA LEU A 13 -3.65 -1.38 -14.45
C LEU A 13 -3.35 -0.78 -13.06
N GLY A 14 -2.34 -1.29 -12.36
CA GLY A 14 -1.89 -0.74 -11.08
C GLY A 14 -1.46 0.72 -11.19
N VAL A 15 -0.64 1.04 -12.20
CA VAL A 15 -0.20 2.43 -12.45
C VAL A 15 -1.40 3.32 -12.77
N VAL A 16 -2.28 2.91 -13.69
CA VAL A 16 -3.47 3.70 -14.08
C VAL A 16 -4.37 3.97 -12.88
N LEU A 17 -4.68 2.95 -12.08
CA LEU A 17 -5.54 3.11 -10.90
C LEU A 17 -4.92 4.02 -9.84
N ASN A 18 -3.60 3.93 -9.60
CA ASN A 18 -2.90 4.79 -8.66
C ASN A 18 -2.82 6.25 -9.16
N ILE A 19 -2.64 6.48 -10.47
CA ILE A 19 -2.69 7.83 -11.07
C ILE A 19 -4.09 8.43 -10.90
N ILE A 20 -5.14 7.68 -11.21
CA ILE A 20 -6.54 8.13 -11.04
C ILE A 20 -6.79 8.48 -9.57
N LEU A 21 -6.30 7.66 -8.64
CA LEU A 21 -6.43 7.92 -7.21
C LEU A 21 -5.75 9.23 -6.79
N ILE A 22 -4.50 9.45 -7.21
CA ILE A 22 -3.76 10.70 -6.94
C ILE A 22 -4.51 11.89 -7.53
N PHE A 23 -4.99 11.79 -8.77
CA PHE A 23 -5.75 12.85 -9.43
C PHE A 23 -7.03 13.21 -8.65
N ILE A 24 -7.81 12.22 -8.22
CA ILE A 24 -9.02 12.44 -7.41
C ILE A 24 -8.68 13.13 -6.08
N LEU A 25 -7.61 12.70 -5.42
CA LEU A 25 -7.15 13.28 -4.15
C LEU A 25 -6.67 14.73 -4.32
N PHE A 26 -6.02 15.04 -5.45
CA PHE A 26 -5.54 16.38 -5.76
C PHE A 26 -6.68 17.34 -6.11
N VAL A 27 -7.60 16.93 -7.00
CA VAL A 27 -8.73 17.75 -7.46
C VAL A 27 -9.72 18.06 -6.34
N LYS A 28 -9.93 17.13 -5.40
CA LYS A 28 -10.87 17.31 -4.27
C LYS A 28 -10.18 17.67 -2.96
N ARG A 29 -9.08 18.44 -3.00
CA ARG A 29 -8.33 18.90 -1.82
C ARG A 29 -9.21 19.75 -0.87
N ASN A 30 -10.04 19.08 -0.07
CA ASN A 30 -10.68 19.64 1.10
C ASN A 30 -9.64 19.70 2.22
N LYS A 31 -9.55 20.82 2.93
CA LYS A 31 -8.62 21.06 4.07
C LYS A 31 -8.68 20.00 5.17
N ILE A 32 -9.72 19.16 5.18
CA ILE A 32 -10.00 18.18 6.24
C ILE A 32 -9.42 16.78 5.92
N ILE A 33 -9.15 16.42 4.65
CA ILE A 33 -8.63 15.08 4.25
C ILE A 33 -7.10 15.06 4.14
N THR A 34 -6.42 16.15 4.49
CA THR A 34 -5.03 16.41 4.12
C THR A 34 -4.03 15.35 4.62
N CYS A 35 -4.27 14.74 5.80
CA CYS A 35 -3.38 13.72 6.35
C CYS A 35 -3.50 12.38 5.63
N CYS A 36 -4.72 11.87 5.52
CA CYS A 36 -5.00 10.59 4.87
C CYS A 36 -4.66 10.67 3.39
N SER A 37 -5.02 11.78 2.73
CA SER A 37 -4.66 12.04 1.33
C SER A 37 -3.15 11.99 1.10
N ALA A 38 -2.34 12.56 2.00
CA ALA A 38 -0.88 12.49 1.91
C ALA A 38 -0.35 11.06 2.04
N VAL A 39 -0.81 10.30 3.05
CA VAL A 39 -0.43 8.89 3.23
C VAL A 39 -0.80 8.04 2.02
N ILE A 40 -2.01 8.25 1.47
CA ILE A 40 -2.51 7.52 0.30
C ILE A 40 -1.74 7.91 -0.96
N SER A 41 -1.44 9.19 -1.14
CA SER A 41 -0.69 9.68 -2.31
C SER A 41 0.73 9.17 -2.30
N VAL A 42 1.41 9.19 -1.15
CA VAL A 42 2.77 8.62 -1.03
C VAL A 42 2.72 7.12 -1.30
N LYS A 43 1.74 6.40 -0.74
CA LYS A 43 1.55 4.97 -1.04
C LYS A 43 1.34 4.70 -2.53
N ALA A 44 0.50 5.50 -3.20
CA ALA A 44 0.22 5.37 -4.63
C ALA A 44 1.47 5.66 -5.49
N VAL A 45 2.28 6.64 -5.12
CA VAL A 45 3.58 6.91 -5.77
C VAL A 45 4.51 5.71 -5.61
N MET A 46 4.56 5.09 -4.44
CA MET A 46 5.39 3.91 -4.21
C MET A 46 4.91 2.68 -5.00
N ASP A 47 3.60 2.51 -5.14
CA ASP A 47 2.99 1.49 -6.00
C ASP A 47 3.36 1.71 -7.48
N ILE A 48 3.42 2.96 -7.95
CA ILE A 48 3.86 3.32 -9.32
C ILE A 48 5.35 3.05 -9.50
N LEU A 49 6.20 3.44 -8.54
CA LEU A 49 7.64 3.20 -8.59
C LEU A 49 7.95 1.70 -8.58
N ALA A 50 7.23 0.91 -7.79
CA ALA A 50 7.32 -0.54 -7.78
C ALA A 50 6.91 -1.16 -9.13
N ALA A 51 5.89 -0.61 -9.79
CA ALA A 51 5.50 -1.05 -11.13
C ALA A 51 6.52 -0.68 -12.22
N GLY A 52 7.23 0.45 -12.08
CA GLY A 52 8.12 1.01 -13.10
C GLY A 52 9.56 0.50 -13.13
N THR A 53 10.05 -0.16 -12.07
CA THR A 53 11.45 -0.64 -11.93
C THR A 53 11.84 -1.82 -12.85
N ARG A 54 11.10 -2.06 -13.95
CA ARG A 54 11.17 -3.29 -14.77
C ARG A 54 12.02 -3.21 -16.04
N SER A 55 12.44 -2.03 -16.46
CA SER A 55 13.25 -1.89 -17.68
C SER A 55 14.69 -2.33 -17.42
N CYS A 56 15.03 -3.53 -17.89
CA CYS A 56 16.36 -4.11 -17.75
C CYS A 56 17.18 -3.82 -19.01
N THR A 57 17.92 -2.71 -19.02
CA THR A 57 18.84 -2.37 -20.12
C THR A 57 20.28 -2.82 -19.84
N SER A 58 20.62 -3.06 -18.57
CA SER A 58 21.93 -3.54 -18.12
C SER A 58 21.81 -4.45 -16.89
N HIS A 59 22.86 -5.22 -16.55
CA HIS A 59 22.88 -6.04 -15.34
C HIS A 59 22.72 -5.22 -14.05
N ILE A 60 23.38 -4.06 -13.99
CA ILE A 60 23.29 -3.15 -12.84
C ILE A 60 21.88 -2.59 -12.74
N SER A 61 21.27 -2.15 -13.85
CA SER A 61 19.89 -1.63 -13.81
C SER A 61 18.89 -2.72 -13.42
N CYS A 62 19.12 -3.97 -13.84
CA CYS A 62 18.29 -5.12 -13.48
C CYS A 62 18.36 -5.41 -11.98
N PHE A 63 19.57 -5.44 -11.41
CA PHE A 63 19.77 -5.67 -9.98
C PHE A 63 19.22 -4.50 -9.14
N SER A 64 19.53 -3.26 -9.52
CA SER A 64 18.99 -2.07 -8.87
C SER A 64 17.47 -2.04 -8.91
N GLY A 65 16.86 -2.37 -10.06
CA GLY A 65 15.41 -2.49 -10.20
C GLY A 65 14.82 -3.52 -9.25
N HIS A 66 15.44 -4.71 -9.14
CA HIS A 66 15.02 -5.76 -8.22
C HIS A 66 15.09 -5.33 -6.74
N ILE A 67 16.22 -4.76 -6.33
CA ILE A 67 16.44 -4.30 -4.95
C ILE A 67 15.47 -3.18 -4.58
N LEU A 68 15.32 -2.18 -5.46
CA LEU A 68 14.39 -1.07 -5.26
C LEU A 68 12.93 -1.55 -5.23
N PHE A 69 12.56 -2.49 -6.10
CA PHE A 69 11.22 -3.08 -6.10
C PHE A 69 10.87 -3.69 -4.74
N ILE A 70 11.75 -4.51 -4.17
CA ILE A 70 11.51 -5.11 -2.85
C ILE A 70 11.51 -4.05 -1.75
N SER A 71 12.40 -3.06 -1.83
CA SER A 71 12.45 -1.94 -0.89
C SER A 71 11.12 -1.15 -0.89
N PHE A 72 10.54 -0.90 -2.06
CA PHE A 72 9.23 -0.25 -2.18
C PHE A 72 8.10 -1.12 -1.63
N LEU A 73 8.15 -2.45 -1.77
CA LEU A 73 7.19 -3.35 -1.11
C LEU A 73 7.28 -3.29 0.41
N GLN A 74 8.50 -3.25 0.98
CA GLN A 74 8.69 -3.07 2.42
C GLN A 74 8.15 -1.72 2.89
N HIS A 75 8.44 -0.66 2.15
CA HIS A 75 7.91 0.66 2.45
C HIS A 75 6.37 0.70 2.37
N ASN A 76 5.79 -0.01 1.41
CA ASN A 76 4.35 -0.19 1.29
C ASN A 76 3.72 -0.87 2.52
N LEU A 77 4.43 -1.80 3.16
CA LEU A 77 4.03 -2.42 4.42
C LEU A 77 4.14 -1.44 5.60
N ILE A 78 5.21 -0.64 5.67
CA ILE A 78 5.38 0.40 6.71
C ILE A 78 4.21 1.39 6.66
N TRP A 79 3.87 1.89 5.47
CA TRP A 79 2.72 2.77 5.30
C TRP A 79 1.39 2.13 5.68
N LEU A 80 1.26 0.82 5.46
CA LEU A 80 0.08 0.08 5.86
C LEU A 80 -0.04 0.00 7.39
N VAL A 81 1.06 -0.24 8.11
CA VAL A 81 1.11 -0.20 9.59
C VAL A 81 0.74 1.20 10.09
N LEU A 82 1.32 2.26 9.54
CA LEU A 82 1.00 3.63 9.93
C LEU A 82 -0.48 3.95 9.68
N SER A 83 -1.05 3.46 8.57
CA SER A 83 -2.47 3.60 8.28
C SER A 83 -3.34 2.88 9.32
N TYR A 84 -2.98 1.66 9.72
CA TYR A 84 -3.66 0.92 10.78
C TYR A 84 -3.52 1.56 12.15
N PHE A 85 -2.33 2.06 12.49
CA PHE A 85 -2.05 2.72 13.75
C PHE A 85 -2.84 4.02 13.88
N PHE A 86 -2.85 4.82 12.82
CA PHE A 86 -3.65 6.05 12.77
C PHE A 86 -5.15 5.76 13.03
N ARG A 87 -5.70 4.72 12.38
CA ARG A 87 -7.09 4.27 12.60
C ARG A 87 -7.33 3.81 14.03
N TYR A 88 -6.38 3.08 14.61
CA TYR A 88 -6.45 2.64 16.01
C TYR A 88 -6.44 3.82 16.99
N CYS A 89 -5.57 4.81 16.75
CA CYS A 89 -5.49 6.03 17.56
C CYS A 89 -6.81 6.78 17.57
N ILE A 90 -7.47 6.96 16.43
CA ILE A 90 -8.73 7.72 16.36
C ILE A 90 -9.87 7.06 17.12
N LEU A 91 -9.87 5.72 17.21
CA LEU A 91 -10.90 5.00 17.96
C LEU A 91 -10.78 5.18 19.48
N HIS A 92 -9.57 5.48 19.98
CA HIS A 92 -9.28 5.47 21.43
C HIS A 92 -8.73 6.80 21.97
N ARG A 93 -8.19 7.68 21.13
CA ARG A 93 -7.45 8.90 21.48
C ARG A 93 -7.58 9.97 20.39
N VAL A 94 -7.00 11.15 20.65
CA VAL A 94 -6.89 12.24 19.68
C VAL A 94 -5.93 11.86 18.55
N ALA A 95 -6.29 12.18 17.30
CA ALA A 95 -5.50 11.88 16.12
C ALA A 95 -4.12 12.57 16.17
N PRO A 96 -3.01 11.87 15.87
CA PRO A 96 -1.70 12.50 15.81
C PRO A 96 -1.62 13.49 14.63
N PRO A 97 -0.84 14.58 14.76
CA PRO A 97 -0.68 15.55 13.68
C PRO A 97 0.05 14.94 12.48
N THR A 98 -0.33 15.35 11.27
CA THR A 98 0.18 14.82 10.00
C THR A 98 1.70 14.83 9.90
N GLN A 99 2.30 15.94 10.33
CA GLN A 99 3.73 16.17 10.23
C GLN A 99 4.51 15.10 11.01
N LYS A 100 4.01 14.71 12.19
CA LYS A 100 4.63 13.64 12.99
C LYS A 100 4.47 12.28 12.31
N VAL A 101 3.31 11.99 11.71
CA VAL A 101 3.08 10.73 10.98
C VAL A 101 4.00 10.62 9.76
N ILE A 102 4.12 11.69 8.97
CA ILE A 102 5.01 11.74 7.81
C ILE A 102 6.48 11.63 8.25
N PHE A 103 6.87 12.36 9.29
CA PHE A 103 8.24 12.30 9.82
C PHE A 103 8.61 10.88 10.27
N VAL A 104 7.74 10.21 11.04
CA VAL A 104 7.95 8.81 11.45
C VAL A 104 8.04 7.89 10.24
N ALA A 105 7.18 8.07 9.23
CA ALA A 105 7.22 7.27 8.01
C ALA A 105 8.56 7.39 7.25
N VAL A 106 9.04 8.62 7.09
CA VAL A 106 10.31 8.91 6.43
C VAL A 106 11.48 8.37 7.27
N ALA A 107 11.44 8.56 8.59
CA ALA A 107 12.46 8.05 9.50
C ALA A 107 12.53 6.52 9.50
N CYS A 108 11.40 5.81 9.40
CA CYS A 108 11.38 4.36 9.27
C CYS A 108 11.83 3.87 7.88
N TYR A 109 11.66 4.68 6.84
CA TYR A 109 12.02 4.31 5.47
C TYR A 109 13.50 4.54 5.14
N LEU A 110 14.07 5.63 5.63
CA LEU A 110 15.43 6.04 5.28
C LEU A 110 16.48 4.94 5.52
N PRO A 111 16.47 4.19 6.64
CA PRO A 111 17.38 3.06 6.83
C PRO A 111 17.24 1.98 5.76
N ASN A 112 16.00 1.70 5.32
CA ASN A 112 15.75 0.69 4.30
C ASN A 112 16.25 1.11 2.92
N LEU A 113 16.10 2.39 2.58
CA LEU A 113 16.65 2.95 1.35
C LEU A 113 18.19 2.94 1.36
N ILE A 114 18.81 3.34 2.47
CA ILE A 114 20.27 3.29 2.64
C ILE A 114 20.77 1.85 2.49
N HIS A 115 20.13 0.89 3.17
CA HIS A 115 20.46 -0.53 3.04
C HIS A 115 20.34 -1.03 1.59
N SER A 116 19.32 -0.59 0.85
CA SER A 116 19.14 -0.91 -0.57
C SER A 116 20.27 -0.34 -1.44
N ILE A 117 20.67 0.91 -1.20
CA ILE A 117 21.77 1.57 -1.93
C ILE A 117 23.11 0.87 -1.67
N ILE A 118 23.36 0.44 -0.43
CA ILE A 118 24.58 -0.31 -0.08
C ILE A 118 24.69 -1.59 -0.93
N TRP A 119 23.62 -2.37 -1.05
CA TRP A 119 23.63 -3.57 -1.89
C TRP A 119 23.86 -3.27 -3.37
N ILE A 120 23.25 -2.21 -3.89
CA ILE A 120 23.45 -1.77 -5.29
C ILE A 120 24.92 -1.42 -5.55
N ASN A 121 25.54 -0.65 -4.65
CA ASN A 121 26.94 -0.26 -4.77
C ASN A 121 27.86 -1.49 -4.68
N MET A 122 27.62 -2.38 -3.70
CA MET A 122 28.36 -3.63 -3.58
C MET A 122 28.26 -4.50 -4.84
N PHE A 123 27.10 -4.53 -5.50
CA PHE A 123 26.94 -5.26 -6.76
C PHE A 123 27.67 -4.58 -7.93
N ALA A 124 27.65 -3.25 -8.00
CA ALA A 124 28.35 -2.50 -9.04
C ALA A 124 29.89 -2.68 -8.98
N GLU A 125 30.45 -2.81 -7.78
CA GLU A 125 31.88 -3.06 -7.56
C GLU A 125 32.29 -4.49 -7.91
N ASN A 126 31.41 -5.47 -7.70
CA ASN A 126 31.67 -6.88 -7.98
C ASN A 126 31.31 -7.25 -9.43
N LYS A 127 32.21 -6.95 -10.39
CA LYS A 127 32.03 -7.28 -11.81
C LYS A 127 31.98 -8.80 -12.07
N ILE A 128 30.76 -9.33 -12.20
CA ILE A 128 30.35 -10.58 -12.86
C ILE A 128 30.89 -11.89 -12.26
N SER A 129 29.98 -12.71 -11.71
CA SER A 129 30.14 -14.17 -11.66
C SER A 129 29.22 -14.80 -12.70
N ARG A 130 29.75 -15.73 -13.50
CA ARG A 130 28.98 -16.48 -14.52
C ARG A 130 27.80 -17.20 -13.86
N ALA A 131 26.70 -17.32 -14.59
CA ALA A 131 25.50 -17.99 -14.11
C ALA A 131 25.78 -19.45 -13.69
N PRO A 132 25.30 -19.91 -12.52
CA PRO A 132 25.34 -21.33 -12.19
C PRO A 132 24.50 -22.11 -13.21
N LYS A 133 25.05 -23.21 -13.75
CA LYS A 133 24.47 -24.07 -14.81
C LYS A 133 23.04 -24.56 -14.53
N ILE A 134 22.58 -24.44 -13.29
CA ILE A 134 21.30 -24.95 -12.79
C ILE A 134 20.11 -24.10 -13.29
N PHE A 135 20.32 -22.80 -13.54
CA PHE A 135 19.21 -21.86 -13.81
C PHE A 135 19.17 -21.29 -15.24
N SER A 136 20.13 -21.60 -16.11
CA SER A 136 20.20 -20.99 -17.44
C SER A 136 21.05 -21.75 -18.46
N LYS A 137 20.86 -21.45 -19.75
CA LYS A 137 21.74 -21.96 -20.81
C LYS A 137 23.12 -21.25 -20.74
N PRO A 138 24.20 -21.86 -21.27
CA PRO A 138 25.59 -21.34 -21.15
C PRO A 138 25.88 -19.96 -21.77
N SER A 139 24.88 -19.24 -22.27
CA SER A 139 24.99 -17.91 -22.89
C SER A 139 24.05 -16.88 -22.27
N ASP A 140 23.20 -17.29 -21.33
CA ASP A 140 22.21 -16.39 -20.73
C ASP A 140 22.88 -15.44 -19.74
N GLN A 141 22.59 -14.16 -19.90
CA GLN A 141 22.96 -13.13 -18.95
C GLN A 141 22.04 -13.24 -17.72
N VAL A 142 22.56 -13.82 -16.64
CA VAL A 142 21.80 -14.00 -15.39
C VAL A 142 22.37 -13.11 -14.30
N MET A 143 21.50 -12.54 -13.46
CA MET A 143 21.91 -11.94 -12.19
C MET A 143 22.35 -13.06 -11.26
N ALA A 144 23.66 -13.24 -11.12
CA ALA A 144 24.26 -14.31 -10.32
C ALA A 144 25.49 -13.79 -9.57
N GLY A 145 25.86 -14.50 -8.51
CA GLY A 145 26.98 -14.17 -7.65
C GLY A 145 26.58 -14.07 -6.18
N TRP A 146 27.58 -14.09 -5.31
CA TRP A 146 27.39 -14.10 -3.86
C TRP A 146 26.64 -12.85 -3.36
N VAL A 147 26.86 -11.69 -3.99
CA VAL A 147 26.16 -10.44 -3.65
C VAL A 147 24.67 -10.60 -3.91
N VAL A 148 24.29 -11.14 -5.06
CA VAL A 148 22.88 -11.37 -5.43
C VAL A 148 22.25 -12.34 -4.43
N GLU A 149 22.90 -13.47 -4.17
CA GLU A 149 22.40 -14.47 -3.23
C GLU A 149 22.21 -13.90 -1.81
N LYS A 150 23.25 -13.30 -1.22
CA LYS A 150 23.19 -12.74 0.14
C LYS A 150 22.20 -11.59 0.25
N SER A 151 22.18 -10.69 -0.74
CA SER A 151 21.23 -9.58 -0.76
C SER A 151 19.78 -10.06 -0.82
N SER A 152 19.47 -11.03 -1.70
CA SER A 152 18.13 -11.61 -1.82
C SER A 152 17.72 -12.28 -0.51
N TRP A 153 18.60 -13.06 0.12
CA TRP A 153 18.33 -13.69 1.42
C TRP A 153 17.97 -12.67 2.49
N VAL A 154 18.81 -11.65 2.68
CA VAL A 154 18.61 -10.64 3.73
C VAL A 154 17.33 -9.85 3.49
N ILE A 155 17.15 -9.32 2.27
CA ILE A 155 16.03 -8.44 1.94
C ILE A 155 14.70 -9.20 1.95
N LEU A 156 14.66 -10.43 1.43
CA LEU A 156 13.44 -11.24 1.43
C LEU A 156 13.08 -11.75 2.83
N THR A 157 14.07 -12.08 3.67
CA THR A 157 13.82 -12.42 5.08
C THR A 157 13.20 -11.24 5.80
N LEU A 158 13.77 -10.03 5.64
CA LEU A 158 13.24 -8.81 6.24
C LEU A 158 11.83 -8.50 5.73
N LEU A 159 11.56 -8.70 4.43
CA LEU A 159 10.22 -8.54 3.85
C LEU A 159 9.22 -9.55 4.45
N GLY A 160 9.63 -10.81 4.61
CA GLY A 160 8.82 -11.87 5.22
C GLY A 160 8.45 -11.54 6.68
N ILE A 161 9.44 -11.20 7.50
CA ILE A 161 9.24 -10.78 8.91
C ILE A 161 8.30 -9.57 8.97
N SER A 162 8.56 -8.53 8.16
CA SER A 162 7.71 -7.33 8.10
C SER A 162 6.27 -7.71 7.77
N SER A 163 6.07 -8.61 6.82
CA SER A 163 4.74 -9.04 6.41
C SER A 163 3.96 -9.75 7.53
N VAL A 164 4.63 -10.63 8.29
CA VAL A 164 4.04 -11.29 9.47
C VAL A 164 3.64 -10.26 10.53
N LEU A 165 4.53 -9.31 10.83
CA LEU A 165 4.25 -8.26 11.82
C LEU A 165 3.07 -7.37 11.40
N VAL A 166 2.99 -6.97 10.12
CA VAL A 166 1.88 -6.18 9.59
C VAL A 166 0.57 -6.96 9.68
N PHE A 167 0.59 -8.25 9.36
CA PHE A 167 -0.61 -9.10 9.45
C PHE A 167 -1.08 -9.27 10.90
N ALA A 168 -0.17 -9.48 11.86
CA ALA A 168 -0.49 -9.54 13.27
C ALA A 168 -1.10 -8.21 13.76
N PHE A 169 -0.52 -7.08 13.36
CA PHE A 169 -1.04 -5.75 13.69
C PHE A 169 -2.44 -5.51 13.08
N TYR A 170 -2.68 -5.99 11.86
CA TYR A 170 -4.02 -5.99 11.25
C TYR A 170 -5.04 -6.74 12.12
N LEU A 171 -4.71 -7.95 12.60
CA LEU A 171 -5.61 -8.74 13.44
C LEU A 171 -5.96 -7.99 14.72
N MET A 172 -4.97 -7.33 15.34
CA MET A 172 -5.17 -6.49 16.53
C MET A 172 -6.14 -5.32 16.27
N VAL A 173 -5.93 -4.58 15.16
CA VAL A 173 -6.79 -3.43 14.80
C VAL A 173 -8.20 -3.90 14.43
N ARG A 174 -8.33 -5.02 13.70
CA ARG A 174 -9.63 -5.62 13.36
C ARG A 174 -10.40 -5.99 14.63
N TYR A 175 -9.75 -6.69 15.55
CA TYR A 175 -10.35 -7.09 16.83
C TYR A 175 -10.85 -5.86 17.59
N SER A 176 -9.99 -4.85 17.73
CA SER A 176 -10.33 -3.60 18.42
C SER A 176 -11.52 -2.88 17.79
N LEU A 177 -11.57 -2.81 16.44
CA LEU A 177 -12.66 -2.16 15.71
C LEU A 177 -13.99 -2.91 15.85
N VAL A 178 -13.97 -4.25 15.80
CA VAL A 178 -15.18 -5.07 15.98
C VAL A 178 -15.72 -4.95 17.40
N VAL A 179 -14.85 -5.00 18.41
CA VAL A 179 -15.23 -4.82 19.82
C VAL A 179 -15.82 -3.44 20.05
N PHE A 180 -15.20 -2.39 19.50
CA PHE A 180 -15.70 -1.01 19.58
C PHE A 180 -17.10 -0.88 18.96
N LEU A 181 -17.31 -1.44 17.75
CA LEU A 181 -18.60 -1.39 17.07
C LEU A 181 -19.68 -2.12 17.86
N ARG A 182 -19.39 -3.32 18.38
CA ARG A 182 -20.35 -4.12 19.16
C ARG A 182 -20.79 -3.39 20.43
N LYS A 183 -19.86 -2.73 21.13
CA LYS A 183 -20.15 -1.98 22.36
C LYS A 183 -20.95 -0.70 22.11
N ASN A 184 -20.69 0.00 21.00
CA ASN A 184 -21.26 1.33 20.74
C ASN A 184 -22.39 1.34 19.71
N THR A 185 -22.88 0.17 19.25
CA THR A 185 -23.90 0.09 18.18
C THR A 185 -25.15 0.93 18.49
N ALA A 186 -25.62 0.93 19.74
CA ALA A 186 -26.81 1.70 20.13
C ALA A 186 -26.56 3.21 20.26
N ARG A 187 -25.31 3.65 20.40
CA ARG A 187 -24.92 5.07 20.59
C ARG A 187 -24.47 5.76 19.31
N LEU A 188 -24.15 4.99 18.27
CA LEU A 188 -23.64 5.49 17.00
C LEU A 188 -24.79 5.95 16.10
N SER A 189 -24.65 7.13 15.50
CA SER A 189 -25.56 7.58 14.44
C SER A 189 -25.49 6.63 13.23
N LYS A 190 -26.59 6.52 12.49
CA LYS A 190 -26.69 5.68 11.28
C LYS A 190 -25.56 5.95 10.28
N ASN A 191 -25.17 7.21 10.13
CA ASN A 191 -24.08 7.63 9.24
C ASN A 191 -22.71 7.18 9.76
N ALA A 192 -22.45 7.33 11.05
CA ALA A 192 -21.20 6.88 11.67
C ALA A 192 -21.07 5.35 11.60
N PHE A 193 -22.16 4.61 11.80
CA PHE A 193 -22.17 3.16 11.67
C PHE A 193 -21.86 2.68 10.24
N VAL A 194 -22.50 3.27 9.23
CA VAL A 194 -22.21 2.96 7.81
C VAL A 194 -20.75 3.24 7.47
N PHE A 195 -20.19 4.34 7.98
CA PHE A 195 -18.80 4.70 7.77
C PHE A 195 -17.83 3.68 8.38
N HIS A 196 -17.99 3.31 9.66
CA HIS A 196 -17.13 2.30 10.29
C HIS A 196 -17.24 0.92 9.61
N ARG A 197 -18.42 0.57 9.09
CA ARG A 197 -18.62 -0.64 8.29
C ARG A 197 -17.82 -0.60 6.97
N LYS A 198 -17.80 0.53 6.28
CA LYS A 198 -16.95 0.72 5.08
C LYS A 198 -15.47 0.61 5.43
N LEU A 199 -15.05 1.24 6.53
CA LEU A 199 -13.67 1.17 7.01
C LEU A 199 -13.24 -0.29 7.28
N LEU A 200 -14.07 -1.09 7.93
CA LEU A 200 -13.79 -2.50 8.19
C LEU A 200 -13.63 -3.31 6.89
N LYS A 201 -14.47 -3.06 5.88
CA LYS A 201 -14.35 -3.69 4.55
C LYS A 201 -13.02 -3.33 3.88
N THR A 202 -12.64 -2.05 3.92
CA THR A 202 -11.36 -1.57 3.37
C THR A 202 -10.17 -2.21 4.07
N VAL A 203 -10.18 -2.25 5.40
CA VAL A 203 -9.10 -2.85 6.20
C VAL A 203 -8.98 -4.35 5.91
N HIS A 204 -10.10 -5.06 5.73
CA HIS A 204 -10.10 -6.46 5.32
C HIS A 204 -9.52 -6.66 3.92
N LEU A 205 -9.90 -5.83 2.94
CA LEU A 205 -9.30 -5.90 1.60
C LEU A 205 -7.79 -5.58 1.62
N GLN A 206 -7.36 -4.61 2.41
CA GLN A 206 -5.93 -4.27 2.55
C GLN A 206 -5.12 -5.39 3.22
N SER A 207 -5.75 -6.27 4.02
CA SER A 207 -5.05 -7.38 4.68
C SER A 207 -4.54 -8.45 3.71
N PHE A 208 -5.07 -8.49 2.48
CA PHE A 208 -4.52 -9.36 1.43
C PHE A 208 -3.10 -8.94 1.01
N ILE A 209 -2.70 -7.67 1.20
CA ILE A 209 -1.35 -7.20 0.84
C ILE A 209 -0.27 -8.00 1.59
N PRO A 210 -0.22 -8.02 2.93
CA PRO A 210 0.78 -8.82 3.64
C PRO A 210 0.64 -10.32 3.36
N ILE A 211 -0.57 -10.86 3.17
CA ILE A 211 -0.73 -12.29 2.83
C ILE A 211 -0.06 -12.63 1.48
N LEU A 212 -0.27 -11.81 0.45
CA LEU A 212 0.34 -12.02 -0.87
C LEU A 212 1.86 -11.84 -0.82
N VAL A 213 2.35 -10.82 -0.09
CA VAL A 213 3.78 -10.61 0.11
C VAL A 213 4.41 -11.80 0.82
N LEU A 214 3.80 -12.29 1.90
CA LEU A 214 4.32 -13.43 2.65
C LEU A 214 4.33 -14.71 1.81
N THR A 215 3.26 -14.95 1.06
CA THR A 215 3.18 -16.10 0.13
C THR A 215 4.28 -16.01 -0.93
N GLY A 216 4.50 -14.82 -1.50
CA GLY A 216 5.55 -14.58 -2.49
C GLY A 216 6.96 -14.84 -1.94
N THR A 217 7.26 -14.40 -0.72
CA THR A 217 8.55 -14.68 -0.06
C THR A 217 8.72 -16.16 0.26
N LEU A 218 7.70 -16.84 0.79
CA LEU A 218 7.78 -18.28 1.07
C LEU A 218 8.01 -19.11 -0.19
N LEU A 219 7.32 -18.78 -1.30
CA LEU A 219 7.54 -19.43 -2.59
C LEU A 219 8.97 -19.22 -3.10
N PHE A 220 9.53 -18.02 -2.91
CA PHE A 220 10.92 -17.76 -3.28
C PHE A 220 11.88 -18.65 -2.49
N PHE A 221 11.72 -18.75 -1.16
CA PHE A 221 12.56 -19.63 -0.34
C PHE A 221 12.36 -21.11 -0.70
N ALA A 222 11.13 -21.54 -0.95
CA ALA A 222 10.84 -22.92 -1.36
C ALA A 222 11.52 -23.29 -2.70
N MET A 223 11.62 -22.35 -3.64
CA MET A 223 12.40 -22.53 -4.87
C MET A 223 13.91 -22.62 -4.58
N HIS A 224 14.42 -21.77 -3.69
CA HIS A 224 15.84 -21.77 -3.32
C HIS A 224 16.28 -23.07 -2.65
N PHE A 225 15.43 -23.65 -1.79
CA PHE A 225 15.66 -24.95 -1.16
C PHE A 225 15.26 -26.15 -2.04
N THR A 226 14.99 -25.95 -3.33
CA THR A 226 14.59 -26.99 -4.28
C THR A 226 13.32 -27.79 -3.90
N MET A 227 12.54 -27.29 -2.94
CA MET A 227 11.24 -27.89 -2.57
C MET A 227 10.20 -27.71 -3.68
N LEU A 228 10.34 -26.64 -4.48
CA LEU A 228 9.53 -26.38 -5.66
C LEU A 228 10.41 -26.25 -6.90
N ASN A 229 9.98 -26.81 -8.03
CA ASN A 229 10.72 -26.73 -9.28
C ASN A 229 10.75 -25.28 -9.81
N PRO A 230 11.92 -24.60 -9.81
CA PRO A 230 12.02 -23.18 -10.15
C PRO A 230 11.49 -22.85 -11.56
N ILE A 231 11.61 -23.79 -12.52
CA ILE A 231 11.21 -23.60 -13.92
C ILE A 231 9.71 -23.27 -14.03
N HIS A 232 8.88 -23.92 -13.21
CA HIS A 232 7.43 -23.74 -13.27
C HIS A 232 6.93 -22.58 -12.40
N VAL A 233 7.57 -22.31 -11.27
CA VAL A 233 7.07 -21.35 -10.26
C VAL A 233 7.81 -20.02 -10.21
N GLN A 234 8.90 -19.81 -10.97
CA GLN A 234 9.71 -18.58 -10.92
C GLN A 234 8.93 -17.28 -11.12
N TYR A 235 7.84 -17.30 -11.90
CA TYR A 235 7.02 -16.11 -12.17
C TYR A 235 6.01 -15.81 -11.06
N LEU A 236 5.67 -16.80 -10.22
CA LEU A 236 4.59 -16.70 -9.26
C LEU A 236 4.85 -15.67 -8.15
N PRO A 237 6.04 -15.61 -7.50
CA PRO A 237 6.35 -14.55 -6.53
C PRO A 237 6.19 -13.15 -7.13
N SER A 238 6.68 -12.95 -8.36
CA SER A 238 6.59 -11.67 -9.04
C SER A 238 5.14 -11.25 -9.32
N ILE A 239 4.28 -12.20 -9.72
CA ILE A 239 2.85 -11.94 -9.90
C ILE A 239 2.19 -11.56 -8.57
N LEU A 240 2.46 -12.31 -7.49
CA LEU A 240 1.90 -12.03 -6.17
C LEU A 240 2.31 -10.66 -5.64
N PHE A 241 3.59 -10.30 -5.78
CA PHE A 241 4.09 -8.98 -5.43
C PHE A 241 3.49 -7.87 -6.30
N THR A 242 3.23 -8.13 -7.59
CA THR A 242 2.59 -7.12 -8.45
C THR A 242 1.12 -6.93 -8.08
N LEU A 243 0.40 -7.98 -7.70
CA LEU A 243 -1.02 -7.89 -7.32
C LEU A 243 -1.24 -6.94 -6.13
N THR A 244 -0.23 -6.74 -5.27
CA THR A 244 -0.37 -5.84 -4.12
C THR A 244 -0.56 -4.38 -4.53
N THR A 245 -0.04 -3.96 -5.69
CA THR A 245 -0.18 -2.58 -6.20
C THR A 245 -1.58 -2.28 -6.74
N LEU A 246 -2.39 -3.32 -7.02
CA LEU A 246 -3.81 -3.19 -7.40
C LEU A 246 -4.74 -3.08 -6.18
N ILE A 247 -4.46 -3.87 -5.15
CA ILE A 247 -5.32 -3.96 -3.97
C ILE A 247 -5.40 -2.62 -3.24
N SER A 248 -4.28 -1.91 -3.18
CA SER A 248 -4.16 -0.57 -2.58
C SER A 248 -5.19 0.42 -3.15
N PRO A 249 -5.16 0.81 -4.44
CA PRO A 249 -6.12 1.78 -4.98
C PRO A 249 -7.57 1.28 -4.97
N ILE A 250 -7.82 0.00 -5.23
CA ILE A 250 -9.18 -0.59 -5.18
C ILE A 250 -9.78 -0.42 -3.77
N SER A 251 -8.97 -0.64 -2.73
CA SER A 251 -9.42 -0.47 -1.35
C SER A 251 -9.85 0.96 -1.02
N TYR A 252 -9.20 1.95 -1.64
CA TYR A 252 -9.55 3.36 -1.48
C TYR A 252 -10.79 3.75 -2.29
N PHE A 253 -10.99 3.18 -3.48
CA PHE A 253 -12.23 3.39 -4.24
C PHE A 253 -13.47 2.86 -3.54
N ILE A 254 -13.38 1.71 -2.85
CA ILE A 254 -14.48 1.16 -2.05
C ILE A 254 -14.78 2.03 -0.83
N PHE A 255 -13.73 2.63 -0.28
CA PHE A 255 -13.82 3.44 0.92
C PHE A 255 -14.44 4.81 0.67
N LEU A 256 -13.98 5.50 -0.39
CA LEU A 256 -14.50 6.79 -0.78
C LEU A 256 -15.98 6.65 -1.20
N PRO A 257 -16.88 7.56 -0.75
CA PRO A 257 -18.27 7.54 -1.22
C PRO A 257 -18.32 7.59 -2.75
N PRO A 258 -19.31 6.98 -3.44
CA PRO A 258 -19.32 6.91 -4.89
C PRO A 258 -19.27 8.31 -5.50
N GLN A 259 -18.09 8.68 -6.00
CA GLN A 259 -17.81 9.98 -6.59
C GLN A 259 -18.07 9.98 -8.11
N TRP A 260 -18.62 8.88 -8.63
CA TRP A 260 -18.85 8.57 -10.04
C TRP A 260 -19.69 9.62 -10.78
N ASN A 261 -20.50 10.41 -10.06
CA ASN A 261 -21.31 11.49 -10.62
C ASN A 261 -20.50 12.66 -11.21
N PHE A 262 -19.16 12.64 -11.09
CA PHE A 262 -18.27 13.65 -11.69
C PHE A 262 -17.47 13.12 -12.88
N CYS A 263 -17.07 11.83 -12.90
CA CYS A 263 -16.42 11.22 -14.07
C CYS A 263 -17.39 11.08 -15.25
N PHE A 264 -18.67 10.87 -14.95
CA PHE A 264 -19.76 11.00 -15.90
C PHE A 264 -20.57 12.21 -15.45
N GLY A 265 -20.31 13.37 -16.06
CA GLY A 265 -20.86 14.65 -15.64
C GLY A 265 -22.38 14.65 -15.57
N VAL A 266 -22.94 14.33 -14.41
CA VAL A 266 -24.35 14.60 -14.13
C VAL A 266 -24.40 16.03 -13.58
N PRO A 267 -24.96 17.00 -14.33
CA PRO A 267 -25.02 18.39 -13.86
C PRO A 267 -25.81 18.45 -12.56
N LYS A 268 -25.22 19.08 -11.54
CA LYS A 268 -25.94 19.42 -10.30
C LYS A 268 -27.13 20.31 -10.69
N ARG A 269 -28.35 19.82 -10.51
CA ARG A 269 -29.54 20.68 -10.51
C ARG A 269 -29.36 21.77 -9.46
N SER A 270 -29.30 23.01 -9.93
CA SER A 270 -29.40 24.22 -9.12
C SER A 270 -30.62 24.11 -8.20
N LYS A 271 -30.41 24.03 -6.89
CA LYS A 271 -31.46 24.34 -5.92
C LYS A 271 -31.44 25.85 -5.73
N GLY A 272 -32.33 26.52 -6.44
CA GLY A 272 -32.67 27.92 -6.18
C GLY A 272 -33.32 28.09 -4.81
N LYS A 273 -32.99 29.22 -4.18
CA LYS A 273 -33.76 30.03 -3.21
C LYS A 273 -34.65 29.30 -2.20
N ASN A 274 -34.31 29.43 -0.91
CA ASN A 274 -35.05 30.32 -0.01
C ASN A 274 -34.26 30.54 1.29
N ASN A 275 -33.85 31.79 1.50
CA ASN A 275 -33.48 32.32 2.82
C ASN A 275 -34.78 32.65 3.55
N ALA A 276 -34.97 32.13 4.76
CA ALA A 276 -35.56 32.81 5.93
C ALA A 276 -35.98 31.76 6.96
N VAL A 277 -35.79 32.11 8.24
CA VAL A 277 -36.26 31.40 9.44
C VAL A 277 -35.40 30.22 9.88
N GLU A 278 -34.35 30.48 10.67
CA GLU A 278 -34.19 29.88 12.02
C GLU A 278 -33.01 30.52 12.77
N ASN A 279 -33.17 31.79 13.18
CA ASN A 279 -32.41 32.37 14.28
C ASN A 279 -33.07 31.97 15.60
N SER A 280 -32.89 30.71 16.04
CA SER A 280 -33.01 30.31 17.44
C SER A 280 -32.63 28.83 17.56
N MET A 281 -31.41 28.54 18.02
CA MET A 281 -30.95 27.31 18.70
C MET A 281 -29.42 27.27 18.68
N THR A 282 -28.80 28.34 19.19
CA THR A 282 -27.38 28.42 19.51
C THR A 282 -27.13 27.89 20.92
N ALA A 283 -27.21 26.57 21.14
CA ALA A 283 -26.62 25.87 22.28
C ALA A 283 -26.89 24.36 22.18
N THR A 284 -26.02 23.61 21.51
CA THR A 284 -25.81 22.13 21.63
C THR A 284 -24.98 21.53 20.47
N ASN A 285 -24.52 22.33 19.50
CA ASN A 285 -23.85 21.80 18.29
C ASN A 285 -22.32 21.60 18.36
N ASN A 286 -21.68 21.83 19.51
CA ASN A 286 -20.22 21.70 19.62
C ASN A 286 -19.74 20.24 19.66
N GLY A 287 -20.57 19.29 20.11
CA GLY A 287 -20.25 17.86 20.03
C GLY A 287 -20.31 17.33 18.59
N ILE A 288 -21.31 17.74 17.81
CA ILE A 288 -21.57 17.24 16.45
C ILE A 288 -20.57 17.82 15.44
N ARG A 289 -20.08 19.06 15.63
CA ARG A 289 -19.03 19.64 14.78
C ARG A 289 -17.69 18.92 14.90
N ASN A 290 -17.31 18.44 16.09
CA ASN A 290 -16.05 17.72 16.25
C ASN A 290 -16.10 16.31 15.65
N VAL A 291 -17.26 15.63 15.70
CA VAL A 291 -17.41 14.38 14.96
C VAL A 291 -17.44 14.67 13.46
N SER A 292 -18.12 15.73 12.97
CA SER A 292 -18.13 16.09 11.54
C SER A 292 -16.74 16.48 10.98
N CYS A 293 -15.91 17.11 11.80
CA CYS A 293 -14.53 17.46 11.48
C CYS A 293 -13.57 16.25 11.52
N ALA A 294 -13.91 15.18 12.24
CA ALA A 294 -13.22 13.87 12.18
C ALA A 294 -13.81 12.93 11.10
N ILE A 295 -15.10 13.10 10.77
CA ILE A 295 -15.88 12.33 9.79
C ILE A 295 -15.56 12.75 8.35
N SER A 296 -15.04 13.95 8.13
CA SER A 296 -14.65 14.43 6.79
C SER A 296 -13.16 14.24 6.46
N VAL A 297 -12.43 13.42 7.24
CA VAL A 297 -10.95 13.19 7.14
C VAL A 297 -10.58 11.87 6.43
N PHE A 298 -11.54 11.10 5.94
CA PHE A 298 -11.30 9.75 5.44
C PHE A 298 -11.98 9.49 4.09
#